data_AF-A0A959NY97-F1
#
_entry.id   AF-A0A959NY97-F1
#
_cell.length_a   1.000
_cell.length_b   1.000
_cell.length_c   1.000
_cell.angle_alpha   90.00
_cell.angle_beta   90.00
_cell.angle_gamma   90.00
#
_symmetry.space_group_name_H-M   'P 1'
#
loop_
_entity.id
_entity.type
_entity.pdbx_description
1 polymer ?
#
loop_
_entity_poly.entity_id
_entity_poly.type
_entity_poly.pdbx_seq_one_letter_code
_entity_poly.pdbx_strand_id
1 'polypeptide(L)'
;DRTAFQFSGYVTDNSPPSTIACDIVKEWNEKYEWPKLKLALANEFMNFIEENKSDYIPTKKVAWPDWWTDGFGSAMNETKAARSTHSEMIANMGLLSMSKMLGAELPNDINDEISDVFDNLLFYDEHTYGAAESISDPLAENSVIQWGEKAAYAWTAVKESSLLREKAMGFMQQFISKSNVPTIAIFNTLNWKRSGLVTVYIDHEILPQGKKFQILDKEGNSVPAQIMNSRSDGTYWALWVKDVPSFGYKTLSINVSDESASNAANQTNKKDLQNKYYNIEIDSEKGVITKIFDKELNANLVDENSEIKLGEFIYEQLENRHSMERLTNANRDTVYVPLKKELSNLSNISVGKIEEGEIWSSIKLNGHIPICADERGVNIEIRLYNVDKRIEILYGMHKLPVTSPEAVYVAFPFKLGKENNLAFEVQGGVVYPGINQLEGTASDWNTVQNFAAVKSDVGQIVYS
;
A
#
# COMPACT_ATOMS: atom_id res chain seq x y z
N ASP A 1 -39.62 2.98 28.49
CA ASP A 1 -38.65 2.88 27.39
C ASP A 1 -37.41 3.70 27.75
N ARG A 2 -36.25 3.47 27.12
CA ARG A 2 -35.02 4.24 27.37
C ARG A 2 -34.42 4.76 26.07
N THR A 3 -33.84 5.95 26.12
CA THR A 3 -33.04 6.53 25.02
C THR A 3 -31.70 6.96 25.60
N ALA A 4 -30.60 6.61 24.94
CA ALA A 4 -29.28 7.12 25.26
C ALA A 4 -28.91 8.26 24.32
N PHE A 5 -28.29 9.29 24.89
CA PHE A 5 -27.67 10.37 24.16
C PHE A 5 -26.21 10.39 24.54
N GLN A 6 -25.32 10.30 23.56
CA GLN A 6 -23.93 10.63 23.81
C GLN A 6 -23.85 12.13 24.06
N PHE A 7 -23.38 12.49 25.24
CA PHE A 7 -23.13 13.86 25.63
C PHE A 7 -21.67 13.95 26.02
N SER A 8 -20.89 14.67 25.22
CA SER A 8 -19.62 15.19 25.69
C SER A 8 -19.94 16.36 26.60
N GLY A 9 -19.36 16.42 27.80
CA GLY A 9 -19.49 17.58 28.70
C GLY A 9 -18.98 18.90 28.11
N TYR A 10 -18.45 18.85 26.89
CA TYR A 10 -17.82 19.92 26.14
C TYR A 10 -18.08 19.76 24.63
N VAL A 11 -17.84 20.84 23.88
CA VAL A 11 -18.13 20.91 22.44
C VAL A 11 -16.98 20.36 21.57
N THR A 12 -15.80 20.09 22.15
CA THR A 12 -14.58 19.77 21.40
C THR A 12 -13.87 18.52 21.90
N ASP A 13 -13.01 17.95 21.04
CA ASP A 13 -12.08 16.88 21.40
C ASP A 13 -11.09 17.31 22.50
N ASN A 14 -10.44 16.34 23.16
CA ASN A 14 -9.42 16.55 24.20
C ASN A 14 -9.89 17.38 25.40
N SER A 15 -11.20 17.36 25.68
CA SER A 15 -11.77 18.12 26.79
C SER A 15 -11.48 17.47 28.15
N PRO A 16 -11.24 18.28 29.21
CA PRO A 16 -11.02 17.75 30.55
C PRO A 16 -12.29 17.10 31.12
N PRO A 17 -12.20 16.27 32.18
CA PRO A 17 -13.39 15.79 32.88
C PRO A 17 -14.17 16.93 33.53
N SER A 18 -15.51 16.82 33.56
CA SER A 18 -16.43 17.83 34.14
C SER A 18 -17.54 17.22 34.97
N THR A 19 -17.91 17.93 36.05
CA THR A 19 -19.05 17.58 36.91
C THR A 19 -20.33 18.31 36.54
N ILE A 20 -20.31 19.24 35.59
CA ILE A 20 -21.49 20.06 35.21
C ILE A 20 -22.68 19.18 34.82
N ALA A 21 -22.42 18.05 34.16
CA ALA A 21 -23.45 17.09 33.77
C ALA A 21 -24.21 16.53 34.98
N CYS A 22 -23.55 16.36 36.13
CA CYS A 22 -24.20 15.89 37.36
C CYS A 22 -25.23 16.89 37.86
N ASP A 23 -24.87 18.18 37.87
CA ASP A 23 -25.75 19.26 38.32
C ASP A 23 -26.96 19.43 37.38
N ILE A 24 -26.74 19.36 36.06
CA ILE A 24 -27.81 19.37 35.06
C ILE A 24 -28.80 18.22 35.29
N VAL A 25 -28.28 17.00 35.47
CA VAL A 25 -29.13 15.81 35.70
C VAL A 25 -29.92 15.96 37.01
N LYS A 26 -29.29 16.49 38.06
CA LYS A 26 -29.95 16.74 39.35
C LYS A 26 -31.07 17.76 39.21
N GLU A 27 -30.76 18.96 38.69
CA GLU A 27 -31.73 20.04 38.54
C GLU A 27 -32.90 19.61 37.64
N TRP A 28 -32.61 18.93 36.53
CA TRP A 28 -33.64 18.40 35.64
C TRP A 28 -34.58 17.43 36.37
N ASN A 29 -34.03 16.47 37.11
CA ASN A 29 -34.81 15.46 37.81
C ASN A 29 -35.60 16.01 39.00
N GLU A 30 -35.14 17.10 39.62
CA GLU A 30 -35.87 17.84 40.65
C GLU A 30 -37.00 18.68 40.06
N LYS A 31 -36.80 19.27 38.88
CA LYS A 31 -37.76 20.17 38.22
C LYS A 31 -38.85 19.44 37.44
N TYR A 32 -38.52 18.34 36.77
CA TYR A 32 -39.41 17.62 35.87
C TYR A 32 -39.74 16.23 36.40
N GLU A 33 -41.02 15.84 36.33
CA GLU A 33 -41.45 14.49 36.68
C GLU A 33 -40.95 13.46 35.65
N TRP A 34 -40.98 13.81 34.36
CA TRP A 34 -40.52 12.95 33.27
C TRP A 34 -40.05 13.78 32.04
N PRO A 35 -39.04 13.32 31.27
CA PRO A 35 -38.20 12.13 31.49
C PRO A 35 -37.21 12.31 32.65
N LYS A 36 -36.83 11.21 33.32
CA LYS A 36 -35.73 11.21 34.28
C LYS A 36 -34.41 10.94 33.57
N LEU A 37 -33.41 11.77 33.84
CA LEU A 37 -32.06 11.65 33.30
C LEU A 37 -31.16 10.86 34.26
N LYS A 38 -30.15 10.17 33.72
CA LYS A 38 -29.10 9.50 34.48
C LYS A 38 -27.80 9.59 33.69
N LEU A 39 -26.69 9.89 34.37
CA LEU A 39 -25.36 9.65 33.83
C LEU A 39 -25.07 8.15 33.88
N ALA A 40 -24.78 7.57 32.73
CA ALA A 40 -24.61 6.12 32.58
C ALA A 40 -23.28 5.82 31.88
N LEU A 41 -22.72 4.67 32.21
CA LEU A 41 -21.63 4.10 31.43
C LEU A 41 -22.17 3.63 30.06
N ALA A 42 -21.31 3.65 29.03
CA ALA A 42 -21.71 3.29 27.67
C ALA A 42 -22.36 1.90 27.57
N ASN A 43 -21.90 0.95 28.40
CA ASN A 43 -22.42 -0.42 28.43
C ASN A 43 -23.86 -0.51 29.00
N GLU A 44 -24.29 0.39 29.87
CA GLU A 44 -25.61 0.24 30.52
C GLU A 44 -26.77 0.30 29.51
N PHE A 45 -26.68 1.17 28.51
CA PHE A 45 -27.71 1.25 27.48
C PHE A 45 -27.65 0.05 26.54
N MET A 46 -26.44 -0.39 26.17
CA MET A 46 -26.26 -1.58 25.34
C MET A 46 -26.82 -2.82 26.02
N ASN A 47 -26.53 -3.03 27.30
CA ASN A 47 -27.09 -4.12 28.10
C ASN A 47 -28.63 -4.06 28.16
N PHE A 48 -29.20 -2.86 28.36
CA PHE A 48 -30.66 -2.71 28.34
C PHE A 48 -31.26 -3.12 26.98
N ILE A 49 -30.63 -2.71 25.88
CA ILE A 49 -31.06 -3.05 24.53
C ILE A 49 -30.97 -4.57 24.30
N GLU A 50 -29.87 -5.21 24.69
CA GLU A 50 -29.69 -6.66 24.58
C GLU A 50 -30.75 -7.43 25.38
N GLU A 51 -31.00 -7.04 26.64
CA GLU A 51 -31.94 -7.74 27.52
C GLU A 51 -33.41 -7.54 27.15
N ASN A 52 -33.77 -6.39 26.55
CA ASN A 52 -35.17 -5.98 26.42
C ASN A 52 -35.63 -5.73 24.98
N LYS A 53 -34.70 -5.54 24.03
CA LYS A 53 -34.99 -5.01 22.68
C LYS A 53 -34.18 -5.68 21.56
N SER A 54 -33.50 -6.80 21.82
CA SER A 54 -32.66 -7.51 20.83
C SER A 54 -33.40 -7.77 19.52
N ASP A 55 -34.66 -8.20 19.60
CA ASP A 55 -35.47 -8.62 18.46
C ASP A 55 -35.90 -7.46 17.54
N TYR A 56 -35.67 -6.20 17.96
CA TYR A 56 -36.06 -5.00 17.22
C TYR A 56 -34.92 -4.37 16.43
N ILE A 57 -33.67 -4.85 16.57
CA ILE A 57 -32.52 -4.24 15.91
C ILE A 57 -32.27 -4.92 14.55
N PRO A 58 -32.38 -4.19 13.43
CA PRO A 58 -32.06 -4.74 12.13
C PRO A 58 -30.57 -5.09 12.05
N THR A 59 -30.26 -6.35 11.77
CA THR A 59 -28.88 -6.78 11.52
C THR A 59 -28.51 -6.52 10.07
N LYS A 60 -27.34 -5.89 9.85
CA LYS A 60 -26.75 -5.67 8.53
C LYS A 60 -25.39 -6.35 8.46
N LYS A 61 -25.10 -7.04 7.36
CA LYS A 61 -23.80 -7.68 7.07
C LYS A 61 -23.25 -7.12 5.77
N VAL A 62 -22.87 -5.84 5.81
CA VAL A 62 -22.43 -5.04 4.68
C VAL A 62 -21.27 -4.15 5.12
N ALA A 63 -20.50 -3.65 4.16
CA ALA A 63 -19.46 -2.66 4.39
C ALA A 63 -20.07 -1.31 4.79
N TRP A 64 -19.39 -0.58 5.68
CA TRP A 64 -19.72 0.78 6.07
C TRP A 64 -18.51 1.69 5.85
N PRO A 65 -18.20 2.03 4.58
CA PRO A 65 -17.07 2.91 4.25
C PRO A 65 -17.33 4.35 4.71
N ASP A 66 -16.24 5.06 4.99
CA ASP A 66 -16.25 6.39 5.56
C ASP A 66 -15.45 7.39 4.70
N TRP A 67 -15.84 8.67 4.75
CA TRP A 67 -15.25 9.74 3.96
C TRP A 67 -13.93 10.29 4.52
N TRP A 68 -13.55 9.97 5.76
CA TRP A 68 -12.26 10.37 6.35
C TRP A 68 -11.13 9.41 5.99
N THR A 69 -11.36 8.51 5.04
CA THR A 69 -10.34 7.58 4.52
C THR A 69 -9.27 8.28 3.68
N ASP A 70 -9.42 9.58 3.37
CA ASP A 70 -8.47 10.41 2.64
C ASP A 70 -7.20 10.77 3.44
N GLY A 71 -7.25 10.72 4.78
CA GLY A 71 -6.10 11.02 5.65
C GLY A 71 -4.87 10.15 5.36
N PHE A 72 -5.05 8.90 4.95
CA PHE A 72 -3.94 8.03 4.56
C PHE A 72 -3.20 8.54 3.31
N GLY A 73 -3.90 9.25 2.42
CA GLY A 73 -3.34 9.85 1.21
C GLY A 73 -2.46 11.07 1.49
N SER A 74 -2.80 11.86 2.51
CA SER A 74 -1.98 13.02 2.92
C SER A 74 -0.67 12.62 3.60
N ALA A 75 -0.62 11.41 4.16
CA ALA A 75 0.53 10.79 4.82
C ALA A 75 1.12 9.62 4.02
N MET A 76 1.23 9.75 2.69
CA MET A 76 1.59 8.66 1.80
C MET A 76 2.90 7.94 2.18
N ASN A 77 3.95 8.69 2.54
CA ASN A 77 5.28 8.11 2.81
C ASN A 77 5.28 7.25 4.08
N GLU A 78 4.77 7.80 5.17
CA GLU A 78 4.65 7.15 6.46
C GLU A 78 3.66 5.99 6.38
N THR A 79 2.54 6.14 5.67
CA THR A 79 1.54 5.08 5.48
C THR A 79 2.14 3.92 4.69
N LYS A 80 2.88 4.20 3.63
CA LYS A 80 3.63 3.18 2.89
C LYS A 80 4.63 2.46 3.81
N ALA A 81 5.40 3.21 4.61
CA ALA A 81 6.40 2.66 5.50
C ALA A 81 5.77 1.75 6.58
N ALA A 82 4.69 2.20 7.22
CA ALA A 82 3.96 1.43 8.22
C ALA A 82 3.35 0.15 7.62
N ARG A 83 2.68 0.23 6.45
CA ARG A 83 2.12 -0.94 5.76
C ARG A 83 3.16 -1.98 5.37
N SER A 84 4.31 -1.55 4.86
CA SER A 84 5.43 -2.44 4.60
C SER A 84 5.94 -3.08 5.89
N THR A 85 6.07 -2.30 6.97
CA THR A 85 6.56 -2.78 8.26
C THR A 85 5.62 -3.81 8.89
N HIS A 86 4.29 -3.63 8.81
CA HIS A 86 3.30 -4.64 9.20
C HIS A 86 3.54 -5.98 8.49
N SER A 87 3.76 -5.95 7.17
CA SER A 87 4.03 -7.15 6.37
C SER A 87 5.37 -7.79 6.73
N GLU A 88 6.41 -6.98 6.97
CA GLU A 88 7.72 -7.44 7.40
C GLU A 88 7.69 -8.08 8.79
N MET A 89 6.89 -7.54 9.72
CA MET A 89 6.75 -8.09 11.07
C MET A 89 6.17 -9.51 11.06
N ILE A 90 5.21 -9.79 10.17
CA ILE A 90 4.71 -11.16 9.96
C ILE A 90 5.86 -12.09 9.55
N ALA A 91 6.73 -11.66 8.64
CA ALA A 91 7.89 -12.44 8.21
C ALA A 91 8.94 -12.60 9.33
N ASN A 92 9.25 -11.54 10.07
CA ASN A 92 10.20 -11.55 11.18
C ASN A 92 9.77 -12.52 12.29
N MET A 93 8.50 -12.44 12.71
CA MET A 93 7.92 -13.38 13.68
C MET A 93 7.94 -14.82 13.16
N GLY A 94 7.71 -15.02 11.86
CA GLY A 94 7.85 -16.32 11.19
C GLY A 94 9.27 -16.87 11.30
N LEU A 95 10.31 -16.05 11.03
CA LEU A 95 11.71 -16.44 11.16
C LEU A 95 12.11 -16.75 12.60
N LEU A 96 11.64 -15.96 13.58
CA LEU A 96 11.88 -16.21 15.00
C LEU A 96 11.22 -17.52 15.45
N SER A 97 9.98 -17.77 15.01
CA SER A 97 9.27 -19.02 15.28
C SER A 97 10.01 -20.22 14.68
N MET A 98 10.42 -20.13 13.42
CA MET A 98 11.25 -21.15 12.75
C MET A 98 12.55 -21.40 13.51
N SER A 99 13.26 -20.33 13.91
CA SER A 99 14.51 -20.42 14.67
C SER A 99 14.30 -21.17 15.99
N LYS A 100 13.27 -20.79 16.76
CA LYS A 100 12.94 -21.44 18.03
C LYS A 100 12.61 -22.91 17.86
N MET A 101 11.83 -23.25 16.83
CA MET A 101 11.48 -24.65 16.52
C MET A 101 12.68 -25.50 16.13
N LEU A 102 13.68 -24.91 15.47
CA LEU A 102 14.94 -25.57 15.13
C LEU A 102 15.90 -25.69 16.32
N GLY A 103 15.56 -25.12 17.48
CA GLY A 103 16.33 -25.22 18.71
C GLY A 103 17.19 -24.00 19.03
N ALA A 104 16.95 -22.85 18.39
CA ALA A 104 17.64 -21.61 18.76
C ALA A 104 17.26 -21.18 20.18
N GLU A 105 18.25 -20.74 20.94
CA GLU A 105 18.02 -20.00 22.19
C GLU A 105 17.75 -18.53 21.82
N LEU A 106 16.49 -18.13 21.96
CA LEU A 106 16.08 -16.74 21.78
C LEU A 106 16.23 -15.96 23.10
N PRO A 107 16.60 -14.68 23.06
CA PRO A 107 16.59 -13.79 24.22
C PRO A 107 15.21 -13.72 24.89
N ASN A 108 15.19 -13.47 26.21
CA ASN A 108 13.95 -13.41 26.98
C ASN A 108 13.08 -12.19 26.64
N ASP A 109 13.71 -11.10 26.20
CA ASP A 109 13.12 -9.81 25.82
C ASP A 109 12.63 -9.76 24.36
N ILE A 110 12.76 -10.85 23.59
CA ILE A 110 12.37 -10.85 22.17
C ILE A 110 10.88 -10.51 21.94
N ASN A 111 10.01 -10.87 22.88
CA ASN A 111 8.59 -10.54 22.80
C ASN A 111 8.31 -9.07 23.13
N ASP A 112 9.12 -8.48 24.01
CA ASP A 112 9.02 -7.06 24.33
C ASP A 112 9.45 -6.24 23.10
N GLU A 113 10.55 -6.63 22.43
CA GLU A 113 10.96 -6.00 21.16
C GLU A 113 9.89 -6.11 20.06
N ILE A 114 9.18 -7.25 19.97
CA ILE A 114 8.05 -7.41 19.04
C ILE A 114 6.92 -6.46 19.43
N SER A 115 6.58 -6.38 20.72
CA SER A 115 5.52 -5.50 21.23
C SER A 115 5.82 -4.04 20.96
N ASP A 116 7.07 -3.60 21.19
CA ASP A 116 7.50 -2.22 20.97
C ASP A 116 7.31 -1.79 19.50
N VAL A 117 7.62 -2.69 18.55
CA VAL A 117 7.38 -2.40 17.12
C VAL A 117 5.88 -2.25 16.84
N PHE A 118 5.04 -3.15 17.38
CA PHE A 118 3.59 -3.06 17.19
C PHE A 118 2.98 -1.84 17.88
N ASP A 119 3.46 -1.44 19.06
CA ASP A 119 3.00 -0.23 19.74
C ASP A 119 3.28 1.01 18.90
N ASN A 120 4.49 1.12 18.32
CA ASN A 120 4.80 2.19 17.37
C ASN A 120 3.88 2.16 16.14
N LEU A 121 3.62 0.98 15.55
CA LEU A 121 2.69 0.88 14.42
C LEU A 121 1.27 1.30 14.82
N LEU A 122 0.79 0.88 15.99
CA LEU A 122 -0.55 1.22 16.50
C LEU A 122 -0.70 2.72 16.79
N PHE A 123 0.33 3.38 17.35
CA PHE A 123 0.31 4.82 17.57
C PHE A 123 0.33 5.62 16.26
N TYR A 124 1.04 5.12 15.24
CA TYR A 124 0.95 5.71 13.91
C TYR A 124 -0.44 5.52 13.27
N ASP A 125 -1.00 4.31 13.36
CA ASP A 125 -2.28 3.92 12.75
C ASP A 125 -3.52 4.55 13.42
N GLU A 126 -3.33 5.30 14.49
CA GLU A 126 -4.36 6.16 15.08
C GLU A 126 -4.98 7.09 14.01
N HIS A 127 -6.29 7.33 14.04
CA HIS A 127 -7.03 7.91 12.92
C HIS A 127 -6.71 9.38 12.58
N THR A 128 -6.04 10.13 13.48
CA THR A 128 -5.79 11.57 13.33
C THR A 128 -4.51 11.84 12.54
N TYR A 129 -4.58 12.62 11.46
CA TYR A 129 -3.44 12.93 10.56
C TYR A 129 -2.89 14.36 10.72
N GLY A 130 -2.79 14.83 11.98
CA GLY A 130 -2.23 16.14 12.33
C GLY A 130 -3.18 17.01 13.14
N ALA A 131 -2.71 18.19 13.51
CA ALA A 131 -3.49 19.16 14.29
C ALA A 131 -4.70 19.69 13.50
N ALA A 132 -5.74 20.16 14.19
CA ALA A 132 -6.96 20.68 13.54
C ALA A 132 -6.65 21.87 12.60
N GLU A 133 -5.70 22.73 12.97
CA GLU A 133 -5.25 23.85 12.16
C GLU A 133 -4.26 23.45 11.04
N SER A 134 -3.76 22.21 11.00
CA SER A 134 -2.76 21.78 10.00
C SER A 134 -3.22 22.00 8.57
N ILE A 135 -4.53 21.99 8.35
CA ILE A 135 -5.06 22.20 7.02
C ILE A 135 -5.09 23.69 6.63
N SER A 136 -5.26 24.61 7.60
CA SER A 136 -5.28 26.07 7.36
C SER A 136 -3.91 26.72 7.51
N ASP A 137 -3.09 26.18 8.42
CA ASP A 137 -1.72 26.60 8.70
C ASP A 137 -0.84 25.35 8.96
N PRO A 138 -0.37 24.69 7.89
CA PRO A 138 0.44 23.47 8.00
C PRO A 138 1.81 23.70 8.64
N LEU A 139 2.25 24.96 8.74
CA LEU A 139 3.55 25.33 9.31
C LEU A 139 3.44 25.92 10.71
N ALA A 140 2.24 26.02 11.28
CA ALA A 140 2.05 26.37 12.67
C ALA A 140 2.84 25.39 13.56
N GLU A 141 3.37 25.91 14.67
CA GLU A 141 4.14 25.11 15.63
C GLU A 141 3.40 23.84 16.05
N ASN A 142 2.09 23.96 16.34
CA ASN A 142 1.25 22.84 16.73
C ASN A 142 1.13 21.77 15.63
N SER A 143 0.94 22.19 14.37
CA SER A 143 0.87 21.29 13.20
C SER A 143 2.17 20.52 13.01
N VAL A 144 3.30 21.23 13.05
CA VAL A 144 4.63 20.64 12.81
C VAL A 144 5.04 19.71 13.94
N ILE A 145 4.82 20.09 15.20
CA ILE A 145 5.19 19.27 16.36
C ILE A 145 4.36 17.99 16.40
N GLN A 146 3.03 18.08 16.30
CA GLN A 146 2.17 16.89 16.36
C GLN A 146 2.42 15.93 15.19
N TRP A 147 2.63 16.48 13.98
CA TRP A 147 3.00 15.64 12.84
C TRP A 147 4.37 14.98 13.04
N GLY A 148 5.36 15.72 13.55
CA GLY A 148 6.68 15.20 13.87
C GLY A 148 6.62 14.03 14.85
N GLU A 149 5.80 14.13 15.90
CA GLU A 149 5.57 13.03 16.85
C GLU A 149 4.89 11.83 16.18
N LYS A 150 3.78 12.04 15.46
CA LYS A 150 3.06 10.95 14.79
C LYS A 150 3.94 10.22 13.78
N ALA A 151 4.62 10.95 12.90
CA ALA A 151 5.48 10.38 11.87
C ALA A 151 6.68 9.62 12.49
N ALA A 152 7.19 10.06 13.64
CA ALA A 152 8.29 9.40 14.33
C ALA A 152 7.95 7.95 14.73
N TYR A 153 6.68 7.65 15.07
CA TYR A 153 6.26 6.28 15.36
C TYR A 153 6.44 5.35 14.15
N ALA A 154 6.02 5.77 12.94
CA ALA A 154 6.21 4.97 11.72
C ALA A 154 7.70 4.68 11.45
N TRP A 155 8.57 5.69 11.54
CA TRP A 155 9.99 5.52 11.27
C TRP A 155 10.73 4.74 12.37
N THR A 156 10.27 4.85 13.61
CA THR A 156 10.77 4.05 14.74
C THR A 156 10.43 2.58 14.53
N ALA A 157 9.19 2.26 14.14
CA ALA A 157 8.78 0.91 13.78
C ALA A 157 9.61 0.32 12.63
N VAL A 158 9.87 1.09 11.56
CA VAL A 158 10.73 0.65 10.44
C VAL A 158 12.13 0.25 10.91
N LYS A 159 12.75 1.10 11.74
CA LYS A 159 14.09 0.88 12.29
C LYS A 159 14.11 -0.37 13.17
N GLU A 160 13.16 -0.51 14.08
CA GLU A 160 13.14 -1.60 15.05
C GLU A 160 12.75 -2.94 14.42
N SER A 161 11.78 -2.95 13.50
CA SER A 161 11.46 -4.12 12.66
C SER A 161 12.67 -4.58 11.85
N SER A 162 13.45 -3.65 11.29
CA SER A 162 14.65 -3.99 10.53
C SER A 162 15.73 -4.61 11.42
N LEU A 163 15.95 -4.08 12.63
CA LEU A 163 16.88 -4.69 13.60
C LEU A 163 16.42 -6.08 14.04
N LEU A 164 15.11 -6.24 14.27
CA LEU A 164 14.52 -7.53 14.62
C LEU A 164 14.67 -8.56 13.48
N ARG A 165 14.54 -8.12 12.23
CA ARG A 165 14.80 -8.95 11.04
C ARG A 165 16.24 -9.46 11.02
N GLU A 166 17.21 -8.58 11.24
CA GLU A 166 18.63 -8.98 11.28
C GLU A 166 18.91 -9.98 12.40
N LYS A 167 18.33 -9.76 13.60
CA LYS A 167 18.41 -10.74 14.71
C LYS A 167 17.81 -12.08 14.31
N ALA A 168 16.61 -12.08 13.74
CA ALA A 168 15.91 -13.29 13.30
C ALA A 168 16.71 -14.06 12.23
N MET A 169 17.30 -13.36 11.27
CA MET A 169 18.20 -13.96 10.27
C MET A 169 19.47 -14.52 10.92
N GLY A 170 20.06 -13.83 11.89
CA GLY A 170 21.20 -14.32 12.68
C GLY A 170 20.90 -15.62 13.42
N PHE A 171 19.71 -15.75 14.03
CA PHE A 171 19.28 -16.99 14.66
C PHE A 171 19.02 -18.12 13.66
N MET A 172 18.57 -17.81 12.44
CA MET A 172 18.42 -18.80 11.38
C MET A 172 19.76 -19.26 10.81
N GLN A 173 20.77 -18.39 10.79
CA GLN A 173 22.08 -18.65 10.16
C GLN A 173 22.76 -19.92 10.67
N GLN A 174 22.61 -20.25 11.95
CA GLN A 174 23.20 -21.45 12.56
C GLN A 174 22.67 -22.77 11.98
N PHE A 175 21.50 -22.74 11.32
CA PHE A 175 20.86 -23.91 10.71
C PHE A 175 21.06 -23.99 9.20
N ILE A 176 21.84 -23.07 8.63
CA ILE A 176 22.18 -23.07 7.21
C ILE A 176 23.50 -23.81 7.03
N SER A 177 23.55 -24.72 6.05
CA SER A 177 24.77 -25.43 5.71
C SER A 177 25.85 -24.47 5.19
N LYS A 178 27.07 -24.59 5.70
CA LYS A 178 28.23 -23.83 5.22
C LYS A 178 28.60 -24.26 3.80
N SER A 179 29.07 -23.31 3.00
CA SER A 179 29.50 -23.50 1.61
C SER A 179 30.90 -22.93 1.40
N ASN A 180 31.64 -23.50 0.45
CA ASN A 180 32.96 -22.99 0.03
C ASN A 180 32.85 -21.88 -1.05
N VAL A 181 31.64 -21.64 -1.56
CA VAL A 181 31.33 -20.55 -2.48
C VAL A 181 30.31 -19.61 -1.86
N PRO A 182 30.26 -18.33 -2.25
CA PRO A 182 29.25 -17.41 -1.77
C PRO A 182 27.83 -17.95 -2.03
N THR A 183 26.96 -17.88 -1.01
CA THR A 183 25.59 -18.39 -1.09
C THR A 183 24.57 -17.39 -0.58
N ILE A 184 23.41 -17.35 -1.23
CA ILE A 184 22.23 -16.60 -0.82
C ILE A 184 21.24 -17.59 -0.19
N ALA A 185 20.82 -17.36 1.05
CA ALA A 185 19.75 -18.12 1.68
C ALA A 185 18.42 -17.37 1.55
N ILE A 186 17.38 -18.08 1.11
CA ILE A 186 16.05 -17.52 0.87
C ILE A 186 15.06 -18.30 1.69
N PHE A 187 14.42 -17.61 2.64
CA PHE A 187 13.45 -18.20 3.55
C PHE A 187 12.03 -17.92 3.06
N ASN A 188 11.15 -18.90 3.27
CA ASN A 188 9.72 -18.75 3.10
C ASN A 188 9.04 -19.00 4.45
N THR A 189 8.54 -17.93 5.05
CA THR A 189 7.87 -17.91 6.36
C THR A 189 6.38 -18.23 6.27
N LEU A 190 5.87 -18.57 5.08
CA LEU A 190 4.47 -18.89 4.86
C LEU A 190 4.21 -20.39 5.05
N ASN A 191 2.95 -20.71 5.35
CA ASN A 191 2.46 -22.09 5.50
C ASN A 191 2.17 -22.80 4.16
N TRP A 192 2.58 -22.23 3.02
CA TRP A 192 2.51 -22.87 1.70
C TRP A 192 3.81 -22.68 0.91
N LYS A 193 4.03 -23.57 -0.06
CA LYS A 193 5.15 -23.48 -1.02
C LYS A 193 4.97 -22.25 -1.91
N ARG A 194 6.02 -21.43 -2.07
CA ARG A 194 5.95 -20.16 -2.81
C ARG A 194 7.05 -20.04 -3.87
N SER A 195 6.66 -19.60 -5.05
CA SER A 195 7.58 -19.03 -6.06
C SER A 195 7.43 -17.51 -6.04
N GLY A 196 8.50 -16.76 -6.27
CA GLY A 196 8.41 -15.31 -6.25
C GLY A 196 9.69 -14.59 -6.60
N LEU A 197 9.56 -13.27 -6.77
CA LEU A 197 10.66 -12.35 -6.94
C LEU A 197 11.30 -12.07 -5.57
N VAL A 198 12.62 -12.19 -5.49
CA VAL A 198 13.41 -11.85 -4.30
C VAL A 198 14.40 -10.76 -4.69
N THR A 199 14.43 -9.68 -3.93
CA THR A 199 15.45 -8.63 -4.09
C THR A 199 16.58 -8.87 -3.09
N VAL A 200 17.82 -8.91 -3.58
CA VAL A 200 19.01 -9.11 -2.77
C VAL A 200 20.08 -8.09 -3.14
N TYR A 201 20.79 -7.58 -2.13
CA TYR A 201 21.98 -6.78 -2.33
C TYR A 201 23.21 -7.69 -2.38
N ILE A 202 24.00 -7.60 -3.44
CA ILE A 202 25.23 -8.37 -3.61
C ILE A 202 26.39 -7.39 -3.74
N ASP A 203 27.34 -7.49 -2.81
CA ASP A 203 28.57 -6.70 -2.79
C ASP A 203 29.46 -7.02 -4.00
N HIS A 204 30.16 -6.02 -4.54
CA HIS A 204 31.05 -6.19 -5.68
C HIS A 204 32.31 -7.02 -5.37
N GLU A 205 32.64 -7.24 -4.10
CA GLU A 205 33.65 -8.23 -3.69
C GLU A 205 33.17 -9.67 -3.92
N ILE A 206 31.86 -9.92 -3.85
CA ILE A 206 31.24 -11.22 -4.10
C ILE A 206 30.95 -11.40 -5.60
N LEU A 207 30.35 -10.38 -6.23
CA LEU A 207 30.03 -10.37 -7.65
C LEU A 207 30.57 -9.10 -8.31
N PRO A 208 31.82 -9.14 -8.82
CA PRO A 208 32.42 -7.99 -9.49
C PRO A 208 31.65 -7.57 -10.74
N GLN A 209 31.59 -6.26 -10.97
CA GLN A 209 30.90 -5.71 -12.15
C GLN A 209 31.52 -6.20 -13.45
N GLY A 210 30.68 -6.46 -14.45
CA GLY A 210 31.10 -6.86 -15.78
C GLY A 210 31.73 -8.26 -15.86
N LYS A 211 31.66 -9.08 -14.81
CA LYS A 211 32.03 -10.50 -14.87
C LYS A 211 30.83 -11.36 -15.25
N LYS A 212 31.06 -12.44 -16.01
CA LYS A 212 30.05 -13.47 -16.21
C LYS A 212 29.86 -14.24 -14.91
N PHE A 213 28.60 -14.53 -14.58
CA PHE A 213 28.24 -15.28 -13.40
C PHE A 213 27.04 -16.17 -13.66
N GLN A 214 26.82 -17.12 -12.77
CA GLN A 214 25.61 -17.93 -12.68
C GLN A 214 25.16 -17.98 -11.22
N ILE A 215 23.85 -17.83 -11.01
CA ILE A 215 23.22 -18.12 -9.72
C ILE A 215 22.52 -19.46 -9.88
N LEU A 216 22.92 -20.46 -9.11
CA LEU A 216 22.40 -21.83 -9.23
C LEU A 216 21.65 -22.25 -7.97
N ASP A 217 20.58 -23.02 -8.11
CA ASP A 217 19.95 -23.73 -6.99
C ASP A 217 20.75 -24.98 -6.58
N LYS A 218 20.28 -25.71 -5.56
CA LYS A 218 20.95 -26.92 -5.06
C LYS A 218 20.99 -28.04 -6.10
N GLU A 219 20.03 -28.05 -7.03
CA GLU A 219 19.93 -29.02 -8.11
C GLU A 219 20.81 -28.64 -9.33
N GLY A 220 21.45 -27.47 -9.30
CA GLY A 220 22.33 -26.97 -10.36
C GLY A 220 21.57 -26.22 -11.48
N ASN A 221 20.29 -25.90 -11.29
CA ASN A 221 19.53 -25.12 -12.26
C ASN A 221 19.85 -23.63 -12.12
N SER A 222 19.92 -22.93 -13.25
CA SER A 222 20.08 -21.47 -13.27
C SER A 222 18.85 -20.77 -12.73
N VAL A 223 19.06 -19.82 -11.82
CA VAL A 223 18.05 -18.92 -11.29
C VAL A 223 18.11 -17.61 -12.08
N PRO A 224 17.00 -17.20 -12.72
CA PRO A 224 16.94 -15.93 -13.43
C PRO A 224 17.32 -14.77 -12.52
N ALA A 225 18.20 -13.91 -13.00
CA ALA A 225 18.71 -12.75 -12.25
C ALA A 225 18.72 -11.50 -13.12
N GLN A 226 18.29 -10.37 -12.56
CA GLN A 226 18.22 -9.10 -13.29
C GLN A 226 18.58 -7.93 -12.36
N ILE A 227 19.39 -6.99 -12.86
CA ILE A 227 19.80 -5.81 -12.10
C ILE A 227 18.60 -4.89 -11.90
N MET A 228 18.40 -4.43 -10.66
CA MET A 228 17.43 -3.38 -10.33
C MET A 228 18.09 -2.01 -10.23
N ASN A 229 19.13 -1.91 -9.40
CA ASN A 229 19.89 -0.68 -9.20
C ASN A 229 21.32 -1.01 -8.74
N SER A 230 22.30 -0.25 -9.21
CA SER A 230 23.70 -0.40 -8.81
C SER A 230 24.13 0.77 -7.94
N ARG A 231 24.94 0.48 -6.92
CA ARG A 231 25.70 1.45 -6.13
C ARG A 231 27.19 1.29 -6.44
N SER A 232 28.05 2.03 -5.76
CA SER A 232 29.50 1.94 -5.91
C SER A 232 30.07 0.63 -5.34
N ASP A 233 29.50 0.19 -4.22
CA ASP A 233 29.95 -0.94 -3.40
C ASP A 233 29.24 -2.26 -3.75
N GLY A 234 28.06 -2.21 -4.32
CA GLY A 234 27.31 -3.40 -4.69
C GLY A 234 26.09 -3.12 -5.55
N THR A 235 25.35 -4.17 -5.87
CA THR A 235 24.19 -4.10 -6.78
C THR A 235 22.98 -4.80 -6.15
N TYR A 236 21.80 -4.17 -6.29
CA TYR A 236 20.51 -4.82 -6.01
C TYR A 236 20.09 -5.66 -7.21
N TRP A 237 19.93 -6.95 -6.96
CA TRP A 237 19.50 -7.94 -7.94
C TRP A 237 18.09 -8.42 -7.61
N ALA A 238 17.26 -8.54 -8.62
CA ALA A 238 16.03 -9.31 -8.57
C ALA A 238 16.34 -10.75 -9.00
N LEU A 239 15.87 -11.73 -8.22
CA LEU A 239 16.00 -13.16 -8.49
C LEU A 239 14.60 -13.78 -8.57
N TRP A 240 14.33 -14.58 -9.59
CA TRP A 240 13.09 -15.35 -9.66
C TRP A 240 13.29 -16.75 -9.09
N VAL A 241 12.81 -16.98 -7.86
CA VAL A 241 13.07 -18.22 -7.14
C VAL A 241 11.81 -19.06 -7.07
N LYS A 242 11.90 -20.28 -7.59
CA LYS A 242 10.76 -21.19 -7.68
C LYS A 242 10.69 -22.10 -6.46
N ASP A 243 9.47 -22.42 -6.05
CA ASP A 243 9.15 -23.55 -5.20
C ASP A 243 9.92 -23.56 -3.85
N VAL A 244 10.04 -22.41 -3.20
CA VAL A 244 10.60 -22.35 -1.84
C VAL A 244 9.62 -23.06 -0.87
N PRO A 245 10.05 -24.09 -0.13
CA PRO A 245 9.17 -24.86 0.74
C PRO A 245 8.50 -24.00 1.81
N SER A 246 7.32 -24.41 2.27
CA SER A 246 6.65 -23.78 3.42
C SER A 246 7.52 -23.87 4.69
N PHE A 247 7.58 -22.79 5.47
CA PHE A 247 8.42 -22.68 6.67
C PHE A 247 9.84 -23.27 6.46
N GLY A 248 10.39 -23.01 5.28
CA GLY A 248 11.61 -23.62 4.81
C GLY A 248 12.50 -22.62 4.09
N TYR A 249 13.61 -23.10 3.54
CA TYR A 249 14.53 -22.25 2.81
C TYR A 249 15.15 -22.96 1.61
N LYS A 250 15.64 -22.16 0.66
CA LYS A 250 16.55 -22.58 -0.41
C LYS A 250 17.89 -21.85 -0.26
N THR A 251 18.96 -22.47 -0.74
CA THR A 251 20.27 -21.81 -0.86
C THR A 251 20.65 -21.75 -2.33
N LEU A 252 21.11 -20.59 -2.77
CA LEU A 252 21.58 -20.37 -4.12
C LEU A 252 23.09 -20.11 -4.09
N SER A 253 23.87 -20.73 -4.95
CA SER A 253 25.31 -20.46 -5.08
C SER A 253 25.58 -19.39 -6.13
N ILE A 254 26.46 -18.44 -5.84
CA ILE A 254 26.96 -17.46 -6.81
C ILE A 254 28.29 -17.97 -7.38
N ASN A 255 28.28 -18.33 -8.66
CA ASN A 255 29.47 -18.81 -9.36
C ASN A 255 29.92 -17.73 -10.35
N VAL A 256 31.02 -17.06 -10.02
CA VAL A 256 31.62 -16.03 -10.87
C VAL A 256 32.73 -16.65 -11.71
N SER A 257 32.75 -16.33 -13.00
CA SER A 257 33.85 -16.71 -13.90
C SER A 257 34.81 -15.54 -14.11
N ASP A 258 36.04 -15.83 -14.49
CA ASP A 258 37.02 -14.80 -14.85
C ASP A 258 36.71 -14.07 -16.16
N GLU A 259 35.80 -14.61 -16.98
CA GLU A 259 35.38 -14.01 -18.24
C GLU A 259 34.53 -12.75 -18.02
N SER A 260 34.71 -11.78 -18.91
CA SER A 260 33.89 -10.57 -18.93
C SER A 260 32.51 -10.84 -19.55
N ALA A 261 31.46 -10.31 -18.92
CA ALA A 261 30.11 -10.28 -19.47
C ALA A 261 29.99 -9.20 -20.55
N SER A 262 29.09 -9.41 -21.52
CA SER A 262 28.73 -8.35 -22.45
C SER A 262 27.88 -7.31 -21.73
N ASN A 263 28.39 -6.10 -21.55
CA ASN A 263 27.71 -5.01 -20.86
C ASN A 263 26.61 -4.31 -21.70
N ALA A 264 26.26 -4.83 -22.87
CA ALA A 264 25.22 -4.23 -23.69
C ALA A 264 23.84 -4.65 -23.15
N ALA A 265 23.06 -3.68 -22.68
CA ALA A 265 21.63 -3.88 -22.45
C ALA A 265 20.99 -4.41 -23.74
N ASN A 266 20.24 -5.51 -23.66
CA ASN A 266 19.58 -6.10 -24.81
C ASN A 266 18.38 -5.22 -25.21
N GLN A 267 18.67 -4.14 -25.93
CA GLN A 267 17.68 -3.15 -26.33
C GLN A 267 17.14 -3.44 -27.72
N THR A 268 15.84 -3.21 -27.89
CA THR A 268 15.18 -3.36 -29.19
C THR A 268 14.41 -2.11 -29.58
N ASN A 269 14.29 -1.90 -30.90
CA ASN A 269 13.51 -0.80 -31.49
C ASN A 269 12.03 -1.18 -31.72
N LYS A 270 11.57 -2.32 -31.17
CA LYS A 270 10.15 -2.67 -31.17
C LYS A 270 9.38 -1.58 -30.40
N LYS A 271 8.15 -1.30 -30.85
CA LYS A 271 7.25 -0.34 -30.20
C LYS A 271 6.42 -0.98 -29.08
N ASP A 272 6.07 -2.25 -29.26
CA ASP A 272 5.15 -2.97 -28.38
C ASP A 272 5.90 -3.96 -27.48
N LEU A 273 5.46 -4.03 -26.22
CA LEU A 273 6.02 -4.92 -25.23
C LEU A 273 5.27 -6.25 -25.25
N GLN A 274 5.97 -7.35 -25.52
CA GLN A 274 5.34 -8.66 -25.68
C GLN A 274 6.12 -9.78 -25.01
N ASN A 275 5.40 -10.78 -24.50
CA ASN A 275 5.95 -12.04 -23.99
C ASN A 275 5.01 -13.21 -24.31
N LYS A 276 5.14 -14.35 -23.63
CA LYS A 276 4.24 -15.51 -23.81
C LYS A 276 2.79 -15.26 -23.36
N TYR A 277 2.55 -14.31 -22.45
CA TYR A 277 1.24 -14.05 -21.85
C TYR A 277 0.51 -12.89 -22.52
N TYR A 278 1.20 -11.79 -22.77
CA TYR A 278 0.60 -10.52 -23.14
C TYR A 278 1.25 -9.91 -24.40
N ASN A 279 0.47 -9.06 -25.07
CA ASN A 279 0.97 -8.03 -25.98
C ASN A 279 0.44 -6.67 -25.50
N ILE A 280 1.34 -5.71 -25.27
CA ILE A 280 1.02 -4.39 -24.73
C ILE A 280 1.39 -3.33 -25.77
N GLU A 281 0.39 -2.56 -26.19
CA GLU A 281 0.56 -1.44 -27.12
C GLU A 281 0.60 -0.13 -26.31
N ILE A 282 1.53 0.76 -26.66
CA ILE A 282 1.79 2.02 -25.94
C ILE A 282 1.62 3.19 -26.89
N ASP A 283 0.81 4.17 -26.48
CA ASP A 283 0.75 5.46 -27.14
C ASP A 283 1.93 6.31 -26.64
N SER A 284 2.93 6.49 -27.50
CA SER A 284 4.15 7.22 -27.16
C SER A 284 3.95 8.74 -27.08
N GLU A 285 2.90 9.28 -27.68
CA GLU A 285 2.61 10.72 -27.62
C GLU A 285 1.95 11.08 -26.29
N LYS A 286 1.11 10.18 -25.76
CA LYS A 286 0.37 10.36 -24.51
C LYS A 286 1.01 9.67 -23.30
N GLY A 287 1.96 8.76 -23.52
CA GLY A 287 2.63 8.01 -22.46
C GLY A 287 1.72 7.03 -21.72
N VAL A 288 0.73 6.45 -22.42
CA VAL A 288 -0.30 5.58 -21.84
C VAL A 288 -0.35 4.22 -22.55
N ILE A 289 -0.88 3.22 -21.85
CA ILE A 289 -1.15 1.91 -22.43
C ILE A 289 -2.53 1.97 -23.10
N THR A 290 -2.58 1.68 -24.39
CA THR A 290 -3.83 1.65 -25.17
C THR A 290 -4.46 0.26 -25.18
N LYS A 291 -3.65 -0.78 -24.99
CA LYS A 291 -4.09 -2.17 -25.09
C LYS A 291 -3.24 -3.11 -24.25
N ILE A 292 -3.90 -4.06 -23.60
CA ILE A 292 -3.25 -5.22 -22.98
C ILE A 292 -3.98 -6.45 -23.49
N PHE A 293 -3.42 -7.12 -24.49
CA PHE A 293 -4.01 -8.31 -25.07
C PHE A 293 -3.50 -9.57 -24.35
N ASP A 294 -4.40 -10.27 -23.66
CA ASP A 294 -4.14 -11.57 -23.04
C ASP A 294 -4.27 -12.68 -24.08
N LYS A 295 -3.17 -13.40 -24.32
CA LYS A 295 -3.08 -14.42 -25.38
C LYS A 295 -3.81 -15.71 -25.04
N GLU A 296 -4.01 -16.00 -23.76
CA GLU A 296 -4.73 -17.19 -23.28
C GLU A 296 -6.24 -16.96 -23.35
N LEU A 297 -6.70 -15.79 -22.88
CA LEU A 297 -8.11 -15.40 -22.95
C LEU A 297 -8.52 -14.94 -24.36
N ASN A 298 -7.55 -14.64 -25.23
CA ASN A 298 -7.76 -14.05 -26.55
C ASN A 298 -8.61 -12.78 -26.46
N ALA A 299 -8.31 -11.93 -25.48
CA ALA A 299 -9.11 -10.76 -25.13
C ALA A 299 -8.23 -9.56 -24.79
N ASN A 300 -8.72 -8.35 -25.10
CA ASN A 300 -8.15 -7.12 -24.58
C ASN A 300 -8.69 -6.86 -23.18
N LEU A 301 -7.79 -6.50 -22.25
CA LEU A 301 -8.13 -6.26 -20.84
C LEU A 301 -8.48 -4.79 -20.54
N VAL A 302 -8.32 -3.90 -21.52
CA VAL A 302 -8.52 -2.44 -21.39
C VAL A 302 -9.75 -2.01 -22.17
N ASP A 303 -10.57 -1.09 -21.63
CA ASP A 303 -11.65 -0.48 -22.40
C ASP A 303 -11.11 0.53 -23.41
N GLU A 304 -11.06 0.13 -24.68
CA GLU A 304 -10.59 0.99 -25.79
C GLU A 304 -11.43 2.26 -25.94
N ASN A 305 -12.70 2.21 -25.54
CA ASN A 305 -13.64 3.32 -25.63
C ASN A 305 -13.58 4.29 -24.43
N SER A 306 -12.82 3.97 -23.38
CA SER A 306 -12.68 4.87 -22.23
C SER A 306 -12.00 6.17 -22.64
N GLU A 307 -12.53 7.31 -22.20
CA GLU A 307 -11.91 8.62 -22.43
C GLU A 307 -10.55 8.73 -21.74
N ILE A 308 -10.47 8.19 -20.52
CA ILE A 308 -9.25 8.05 -19.72
C ILE A 308 -8.58 6.73 -20.07
N LYS A 309 -7.27 6.74 -20.33
CA LYS A 309 -6.49 5.57 -20.77
C LYS A 309 -5.77 4.87 -19.61
N LEU A 310 -5.33 3.63 -19.85
CA LEU A 310 -4.64 2.86 -18.81
C LEU A 310 -3.27 3.45 -18.54
N GLY A 311 -2.99 3.68 -17.26
CA GLY A 311 -1.76 4.30 -16.81
C GLY A 311 -1.70 5.81 -17.05
N GLU A 312 -2.83 6.44 -17.42
CA GLU A 312 -2.91 7.89 -17.53
C GLU A 312 -2.67 8.53 -16.16
N PHE A 313 -1.66 9.39 -16.10
CA PHE A 313 -1.30 10.15 -14.93
C PHE A 313 -2.11 11.45 -14.92
N ILE A 314 -2.90 11.64 -13.87
CA ILE A 314 -3.81 12.76 -13.72
C ILE A 314 -3.44 13.52 -12.45
N TYR A 315 -3.07 14.78 -12.61
CA TYR A 315 -2.85 15.69 -11.49
C TYR A 315 -4.08 16.60 -11.33
N GLU A 316 -4.71 16.56 -10.16
CA GLU A 316 -5.90 17.31 -9.81
C GLU A 316 -5.56 18.43 -8.83
N GLN A 317 -6.01 19.64 -9.12
CA GLN A 317 -5.90 20.80 -8.24
C GLN A 317 -7.26 21.47 -8.06
N LEU A 318 -7.57 21.89 -6.84
CA LEU A 318 -8.75 22.69 -6.57
C LEU A 318 -8.43 24.19 -6.70
N GLU A 319 -9.36 24.97 -7.25
CA GLU A 319 -9.20 26.44 -7.34
C GLU A 319 -9.04 27.08 -5.95
N ASN A 320 -9.77 26.55 -4.96
CA ASN A 320 -9.65 26.94 -3.56
C ASN A 320 -10.11 25.81 -2.65
N ARG A 321 -9.58 25.82 -1.42
CA ARG A 321 -9.96 24.87 -0.38
C ARG A 321 -11.36 25.12 0.21
N HIS A 322 -11.77 26.37 0.35
CA HIS A 322 -13.05 26.74 0.98
C HIS A 322 -14.27 26.10 0.32
N SER A 323 -14.15 25.70 -0.94
CA SER A 323 -15.19 24.94 -1.65
C SER A 323 -15.47 23.57 -1.02
N MET A 324 -14.51 22.98 -0.29
CA MET A 324 -14.69 21.76 0.49
C MET A 324 -15.33 22.02 1.87
N GLU A 325 -15.29 23.26 2.38
CA GLU A 325 -15.77 23.65 3.72
C GLU A 325 -17.25 24.09 3.73
N ARG A 326 -18.01 23.66 2.71
CA ARG A 326 -19.43 24.01 2.53
C ARG A 326 -20.35 23.27 3.52
N LEU A 327 -19.89 22.12 4.02
CA LEU A 327 -20.56 21.31 5.04
C LEU A 327 -19.62 21.09 6.22
N THR A 328 -19.61 22.07 7.13
CA THR A 328 -18.88 22.02 8.41
C THR A 328 -19.87 22.21 9.57
N ASN A 329 -19.36 22.15 10.81
CA ASN A 329 -20.21 22.46 11.97
C ASN A 329 -20.74 23.91 11.92
N ALA A 330 -19.99 24.84 11.34
CA ALA A 330 -20.32 26.26 11.25
C ALA A 330 -21.02 26.65 9.93
N ASN A 331 -20.90 25.84 8.87
CA ASN A 331 -21.46 26.12 7.55
C ASN A 331 -22.27 24.93 7.05
N ARG A 332 -23.55 25.11 6.73
CA ARG A 332 -24.44 24.04 6.27
C ARG A 332 -25.07 24.40 4.95
N ASP A 333 -24.26 24.47 3.90
CA ASP A 333 -24.74 24.63 2.54
C ASP A 333 -25.20 23.28 1.99
N THR A 334 -26.51 23.04 2.06
CA THR A 334 -27.13 21.78 1.63
C THR A 334 -27.29 21.68 0.11
N VAL A 335 -26.89 22.71 -0.65
CA VAL A 335 -26.98 22.68 -2.11
C VAL A 335 -25.73 22.02 -2.67
N TYR A 336 -25.89 20.99 -3.49
CA TYR A 336 -24.76 20.42 -4.22
C TYR A 336 -24.20 21.46 -5.21
N VAL A 337 -22.91 21.78 -5.10
CA VAL A 337 -22.17 22.59 -6.07
C VAL A 337 -20.89 21.82 -6.37
N PRO A 338 -20.65 21.45 -7.64
CA PRO A 338 -19.44 20.77 -8.03
C PRO A 338 -18.19 21.57 -7.64
N LEU A 339 -17.16 20.89 -7.15
CA LEU A 339 -15.86 21.50 -6.93
C LEU A 339 -15.27 21.95 -8.27
N LYS A 340 -14.80 23.19 -8.32
CA LYS A 340 -14.02 23.70 -9.46
C LYS A 340 -12.60 23.17 -9.35
N LYS A 341 -12.21 22.36 -10.33
CA LYS A 341 -10.93 21.67 -10.37
C LYS A 341 -10.28 21.79 -11.72
N GLU A 342 -8.96 21.82 -11.71
CA GLU A 342 -8.11 21.71 -12.89
C GLU A 342 -7.50 20.31 -12.92
N LEU A 343 -7.59 19.64 -14.07
CA LEU A 343 -6.95 18.36 -14.33
C LEU A 343 -5.82 18.57 -15.33
N SER A 344 -4.61 18.20 -14.95
CA SER A 344 -3.42 18.26 -15.80
C SER A 344 -2.90 16.85 -16.08
N ASN A 345 -2.57 16.60 -17.35
CA ASN A 345 -1.91 15.38 -17.78
C ASN A 345 -0.40 15.62 -17.97
N LEU A 346 0.34 14.54 -18.24
CA LEU A 346 1.75 14.63 -18.58
C LEU A 346 1.97 15.44 -19.87
N SER A 347 3.04 16.23 -19.86
CA SER A 347 3.59 16.97 -20.99
C SER A 347 5.02 16.53 -21.28
N ASN A 348 5.60 16.94 -22.41
CA ASN A 348 7.00 16.65 -22.78
C ASN A 348 7.37 15.16 -22.69
N ILE A 349 6.46 14.31 -23.16
CA ILE A 349 6.58 12.86 -23.00
C ILE A 349 7.71 12.33 -23.88
N SER A 350 8.57 11.52 -23.28
CA SER A 350 9.61 10.76 -23.97
C SER A 350 9.47 9.28 -23.63
N VAL A 351 9.72 8.44 -24.62
CA VAL A 351 9.63 6.98 -24.50
C VAL A 351 10.98 6.38 -24.88
N GLY A 352 11.55 5.61 -23.97
CA GLY A 352 12.79 4.88 -24.15
C GLY A 352 12.63 3.64 -25.03
N LYS A 353 13.75 2.97 -25.29
CA LYS A 353 13.74 1.66 -25.94
C LYS A 353 13.26 0.59 -24.98
N ILE A 354 12.77 -0.52 -25.52
CA ILE A 354 12.49 -1.71 -24.74
C ILE A 354 13.83 -2.34 -24.33
N GLU A 355 14.00 -2.56 -23.03
CA GLU A 355 15.08 -3.32 -22.43
C GLU A 355 14.57 -4.75 -22.18
N GLU A 356 15.11 -5.73 -22.90
CA GLU A 356 14.75 -7.14 -22.73
C GLU A 356 15.59 -7.77 -21.60
N GLY A 357 14.91 -8.45 -20.67
CA GLY A 357 15.54 -9.13 -19.53
C GLY A 357 14.95 -10.52 -19.28
N GLU A 358 15.70 -11.36 -18.56
CA GLU A 358 15.28 -12.74 -18.29
C GLU A 358 14.05 -12.80 -17.38
N ILE A 359 13.96 -11.91 -16.38
CA ILE A 359 12.84 -11.87 -15.45
C ILE A 359 11.70 -11.03 -16.02
N TRP A 360 12.01 -9.83 -16.52
CA TRP A 360 11.05 -8.97 -17.20
C TRP A 360 11.71 -8.21 -18.34
N SER A 361 10.89 -7.88 -19.34
CA SER A 361 11.22 -6.83 -20.30
C SER A 361 10.54 -5.54 -19.86
N SER A 362 11.19 -4.39 -20.04
CA SER A 362 10.66 -3.10 -19.59
C SER A 362 10.77 -2.02 -20.64
N ILE A 363 9.88 -1.05 -20.55
CA ILE A 363 9.96 0.21 -21.28
C ILE A 363 9.79 1.36 -20.29
N LYS A 364 10.64 2.38 -20.44
CA LYS A 364 10.68 3.54 -19.56
C LYS A 364 10.12 4.75 -20.30
N LEU A 365 9.25 5.50 -19.64
CA LEU A 365 8.68 6.74 -20.12
C LEU A 365 9.02 7.85 -19.11
N ASN A 366 9.12 9.07 -19.60
CA ASN A 366 9.30 10.26 -18.78
C ASN A 366 8.37 11.36 -19.29
N GLY A 367 7.79 12.13 -18.37
CA GLY A 367 7.01 13.32 -18.71
C GLY A 367 7.02 14.35 -17.57
N HIS A 368 6.39 15.49 -17.79
CA HIS A 368 6.41 16.62 -16.84
C HIS A 368 5.01 17.10 -16.50
N ILE A 369 4.85 17.52 -15.24
CA ILE A 369 3.74 18.35 -14.75
C ILE A 369 4.32 19.60 -14.06
N PRO A 370 3.52 20.66 -13.85
CA PRO A 370 4.01 21.92 -13.29
C PRO A 370 4.66 21.82 -11.90
N ILE A 371 4.25 20.83 -11.08
CA ILE A 371 4.74 20.66 -9.70
C ILE A 371 5.94 19.72 -9.57
N CYS A 372 6.54 19.25 -10.67
CA CYS A 372 7.79 18.49 -10.59
C CYS A 372 8.88 19.37 -9.94
N ALA A 373 9.56 18.84 -8.92
CA ALA A 373 10.59 19.55 -8.17
C ALA A 373 11.84 19.85 -9.00
N ASP A 374 12.10 19.05 -10.02
CA ASP A 374 13.23 19.20 -10.92
C ASP A 374 13.00 18.52 -12.28
N GLU A 375 14.03 18.56 -13.12
CA GLU A 375 14.04 18.04 -14.49
C GLU A 375 13.75 16.54 -14.61
N ARG A 376 13.89 15.76 -13.53
CA ARG A 376 13.61 14.32 -13.53
C ARG A 376 12.15 14.02 -13.83
N GLY A 377 11.24 14.97 -13.63
CA GLY A 377 9.83 14.82 -13.99
C GLY A 377 9.13 13.63 -13.31
N VAL A 378 8.13 13.09 -14.00
CA VAL A 378 7.45 11.84 -13.67
C VAL A 378 8.07 10.72 -14.50
N ASN A 379 8.69 9.76 -13.83
CA ASN A 379 9.28 8.57 -14.43
C ASN A 379 8.28 7.42 -14.33
N ILE A 380 8.06 6.74 -15.45
CA ILE A 380 7.18 5.59 -15.54
C ILE A 380 7.99 4.41 -16.09
N GLU A 381 7.93 3.26 -15.43
CA GLU A 381 8.47 2.02 -15.97
C GLU A 381 7.36 0.97 -16.06
N ILE A 382 7.11 0.46 -17.26
CA ILE A 382 6.20 -0.67 -17.48
C ILE A 382 7.05 -1.93 -17.60
N ARG A 383 6.91 -2.86 -16.65
CA ARG A 383 7.59 -4.16 -16.63
C ARG A 383 6.62 -5.28 -16.99
N LEU A 384 6.95 -6.02 -18.04
CA LEU A 384 6.23 -7.22 -18.44
C LEU A 384 7.05 -8.45 -18.04
N TYR A 385 6.56 -9.21 -17.06
CA TYR A 385 7.29 -10.33 -16.49
C TYR A 385 7.26 -11.55 -17.41
N ASN A 386 8.43 -12.10 -17.72
CA ASN A 386 8.60 -13.30 -18.53
C ASN A 386 8.41 -14.59 -17.70
N VAL A 387 8.63 -14.49 -16.40
CA VAL A 387 8.62 -15.62 -15.45
C VAL A 387 7.23 -15.97 -14.91
N ASP A 388 6.30 -15.01 -14.88
CA ASP A 388 4.94 -15.18 -14.38
C ASP A 388 3.96 -14.21 -15.08
N LYS A 389 2.66 -14.49 -15.02
CA LYS A 389 1.60 -13.73 -15.69
C LYS A 389 1.33 -12.41 -14.93
N ARG A 390 2.27 -11.47 -15.02
CA ARG A 390 2.30 -10.21 -14.25
C ARG A 390 2.78 -9.02 -15.09
N ILE A 391 2.17 -7.87 -14.83
CA ILE A 391 2.58 -6.55 -15.33
C ILE A 391 2.77 -5.65 -14.11
N GLU A 392 3.88 -4.92 -14.04
CA GLU A 392 4.08 -3.85 -13.05
C GLU A 392 4.19 -2.52 -13.78
N ILE A 393 3.56 -1.47 -13.22
CA ILE A 393 3.66 -0.11 -13.73
C ILE A 393 4.14 0.75 -12.57
N LEU A 394 5.39 1.19 -12.64
CA LEU A 394 6.05 1.92 -11.57
C LEU A 394 6.05 3.40 -11.91
N TYR A 395 5.47 4.22 -11.04
CA TYR A 395 5.50 5.68 -11.14
C TYR A 395 6.45 6.23 -10.07
N GLY A 396 7.28 7.19 -10.46
CA GLY A 396 8.19 7.88 -9.56
C GLY A 396 8.31 9.35 -9.93
N MET A 397 8.10 10.23 -8.96
CA MET A 397 8.27 11.66 -9.15
C MET A 397 8.82 12.31 -7.88
N HIS A 398 9.50 13.43 -8.05
CA HIS A 398 9.76 14.37 -6.95
C HIS A 398 8.88 15.58 -7.18
N LYS A 399 8.03 15.92 -6.20
CA LYS A 399 7.13 17.08 -6.30
C LYS A 399 7.55 18.21 -5.38
N LEU A 400 7.22 19.43 -5.76
CA LEU A 400 7.26 20.58 -4.87
C LEU A 400 6.30 20.38 -3.68
N PRO A 401 6.61 20.97 -2.51
CA PRO A 401 5.64 21.04 -1.43
C PRO A 401 4.49 21.97 -1.86
N VAL A 402 3.27 21.42 -1.86
CA VAL A 402 2.04 22.13 -2.20
C VAL A 402 1.15 22.06 -0.98
N THR A 403 0.66 23.20 -0.52
CA THR A 403 -0.18 23.32 0.68
C THR A 403 -1.66 23.53 0.34
N SER A 404 -1.98 23.80 -0.93
CA SER A 404 -3.36 23.76 -1.43
C SER A 404 -3.80 22.32 -1.69
N PRO A 405 -5.11 22.01 -1.61
CA PRO A 405 -5.60 20.67 -1.92
C PRO A 405 -5.22 20.23 -3.34
N GLU A 406 -4.61 19.06 -3.42
CA GLU A 406 -4.16 18.43 -4.66
C GLU A 406 -4.34 16.90 -4.58
N ALA A 407 -4.39 16.23 -5.72
CA ALA A 407 -4.34 14.78 -5.80
C ALA A 407 -3.61 14.31 -7.05
N VAL A 408 -2.96 13.15 -6.95
CA VAL A 408 -2.37 12.44 -8.09
C VAL A 408 -3.09 11.11 -8.23
N TYR A 409 -3.64 10.86 -9.42
CA TYR A 409 -4.30 9.60 -9.77
C TYR A 409 -3.58 8.91 -10.93
N VAL A 410 -3.67 7.59 -10.95
CA VAL A 410 -3.33 6.74 -12.09
C VAL A 410 -4.55 5.92 -12.44
N ALA A 411 -4.98 5.98 -13.69
CA ALA A 411 -6.22 5.35 -14.12
C ALA A 411 -6.05 3.91 -14.63
N PHE A 412 -7.03 3.05 -14.32
CA PHE A 412 -7.06 1.64 -14.72
C PHE A 412 -8.45 1.26 -15.27
N PRO A 413 -8.77 1.65 -16.52
CA PRO A 413 -10.07 1.41 -17.15
C PRO A 413 -10.18 -0.03 -17.68
N PHE A 414 -10.16 -1.00 -16.76
CA PHE A 414 -10.22 -2.41 -17.12
C PHE A 414 -11.60 -2.83 -17.62
N LYS A 415 -11.60 -3.72 -18.62
CA LYS A 415 -12.81 -4.32 -19.18
C LYS A 415 -12.50 -5.70 -19.71
N LEU A 416 -13.23 -6.69 -19.21
CA LEU A 416 -12.95 -8.09 -19.49
C LEU A 416 -14.15 -8.81 -20.11
N GLY A 417 -15.35 -8.62 -19.53
CA GLY A 417 -16.59 -9.22 -20.02
C GLY A 417 -17.69 -8.21 -20.32
N LYS A 418 -18.90 -8.72 -20.55
CA LYS A 418 -20.09 -7.87 -20.73
C LYS A 418 -20.47 -7.16 -19.43
N GLU A 419 -20.35 -7.87 -18.31
CA GLU A 419 -20.54 -7.34 -16.96
C GLU A 419 -19.21 -7.41 -16.22
N ASN A 420 -18.80 -6.29 -15.63
CA ASN A 420 -17.55 -6.15 -14.89
C ASN A 420 -17.90 -5.65 -13.49
N ASN A 421 -17.57 -6.43 -12.47
CA ASN A 421 -17.84 -6.11 -11.08
C ASN A 421 -16.53 -5.76 -10.38
N LEU A 422 -16.44 -4.53 -9.87
CA LEU A 422 -15.34 -4.11 -9.01
C LEU A 422 -15.48 -4.83 -7.66
N ALA A 423 -14.36 -5.33 -7.17
CA ALA A 423 -14.22 -5.93 -5.85
C ALA A 423 -12.94 -5.42 -5.22
N PHE A 424 -12.94 -5.02 -3.95
CA PHE A 424 -11.71 -4.68 -3.25
C PHE A 424 -11.71 -5.21 -1.82
N GLU A 425 -10.53 -5.53 -1.34
CA GLU A 425 -10.34 -6.03 0.01
C GLU A 425 -10.32 -4.89 1.02
N VAL A 426 -11.09 -5.05 2.09
CA VAL A 426 -11.07 -4.23 3.30
C VAL A 426 -10.85 -5.13 4.51
N GLN A 427 -10.73 -4.53 5.69
CA GLN A 427 -10.64 -5.30 6.92
C GLN A 427 -11.88 -6.21 7.08
N GLY A 428 -11.64 -7.52 7.20
CA GLY A 428 -12.69 -8.51 7.44
C GLY A 428 -13.45 -9.02 6.21
N GLY A 429 -13.12 -8.58 4.98
CA GLY A 429 -13.74 -9.14 3.79
C GLY A 429 -13.55 -8.36 2.49
N VAL A 430 -14.40 -8.67 1.51
CA VAL A 430 -14.37 -8.06 0.17
C VAL A 430 -15.63 -7.22 -0.03
N VAL A 431 -15.44 -5.97 -0.46
CA VAL A 431 -16.52 -5.05 -0.83
C VAL A 431 -16.75 -5.12 -2.32
N TYR A 432 -18.02 -5.21 -2.68
CA TYR A 432 -18.58 -5.06 -4.02
C TYR A 432 -19.46 -3.81 -3.99
N PRO A 433 -18.97 -2.66 -4.49
CA PRO A 433 -19.69 -1.39 -4.43
C PRO A 433 -21.11 -1.51 -4.94
N GLY A 434 -22.05 -0.94 -4.20
CA GLY A 434 -23.49 -0.99 -4.50
C GLY A 434 -24.17 -2.35 -4.29
N ILE A 435 -23.44 -3.43 -3.94
CA ILE A 435 -24.01 -4.77 -3.70
C ILE A 435 -24.02 -5.10 -2.20
N ASN A 436 -22.85 -5.06 -1.54
CA ASN A 436 -22.73 -5.36 -0.11
C ASN A 436 -22.17 -4.16 0.68
N GLN A 437 -22.65 -2.97 0.33
CA GLN A 437 -22.31 -1.69 0.95
C GLN A 437 -23.57 -1.08 1.57
N LEU A 438 -23.42 -0.46 2.75
CA LEU A 438 -24.50 0.25 3.42
C LEU A 438 -24.92 1.47 2.59
N GLU A 439 -26.23 1.62 2.37
CA GLU A 439 -26.77 2.75 1.60
C GLU A 439 -26.42 4.08 2.26
N GLY A 440 -26.05 5.08 1.44
CA GLY A 440 -25.69 6.42 1.92
C GLY A 440 -24.31 6.52 2.57
N THR A 441 -23.40 5.60 2.25
CA THR A 441 -21.99 5.64 2.69
C THR A 441 -21.06 6.01 1.54
N ALA A 442 -19.77 6.25 1.83
CA ALA A 442 -18.79 6.69 0.85
C ALA A 442 -18.66 5.74 -0.35
N SER A 443 -18.89 6.24 -1.56
CA SER A 443 -18.67 5.51 -2.83
C SER A 443 -17.43 5.97 -3.59
N ASP A 444 -16.89 7.13 -3.22
CA ASP A 444 -15.96 7.87 -4.06
C ASP A 444 -14.49 7.54 -3.74
N TRP A 445 -14.22 7.19 -2.48
CA TRP A 445 -12.89 6.88 -1.96
C TRP A 445 -12.97 5.66 -1.05
N ASN A 446 -12.04 4.73 -1.21
CA ASN A 446 -11.96 3.53 -0.39
C ASN A 446 -10.50 3.16 -0.13
N THR A 447 -10.21 2.72 1.10
CA THR A 447 -8.89 2.21 1.48
C THR A 447 -8.80 0.72 1.19
N VAL A 448 -8.03 0.39 0.15
CA VAL A 448 -7.77 -0.99 -0.25
C VAL A 448 -6.66 -1.59 0.63
N GLN A 449 -6.85 -2.83 1.07
CA GLN A 449 -5.81 -3.58 1.79
C GLN A 449 -4.80 -4.21 0.82
N ASN A 450 -4.99 -5.44 0.35
CA ASN A 450 -3.99 -6.10 -0.49
C ASN A 450 -4.38 -6.16 -1.97
N PHE A 451 -5.66 -6.02 -2.31
CA PHE A 451 -6.06 -6.07 -3.71
C PHE A 451 -7.36 -5.33 -4.04
N ALA A 452 -7.44 -4.87 -5.29
CA ALA A 452 -8.67 -4.60 -6.01
C ALA A 452 -8.76 -5.55 -7.21
N ALA A 453 -9.96 -5.84 -7.69
CA ALA A 453 -10.16 -6.74 -8.81
C ALA A 453 -11.38 -6.32 -9.65
N VAL A 454 -11.26 -6.51 -10.96
CA VAL A 454 -12.39 -6.45 -11.88
C VAL A 454 -12.74 -7.87 -12.27
N LYS A 455 -13.89 -8.34 -11.83
CA LYS A 455 -14.39 -9.70 -12.08
C LYS A 455 -15.44 -9.70 -13.18
N SER A 456 -15.37 -10.68 -14.07
CA SER A 456 -16.39 -10.91 -15.10
C SER A 456 -16.68 -12.40 -15.26
N ASP A 457 -17.57 -12.72 -16.20
CA ASP A 457 -17.92 -14.08 -16.60
C ASP A 457 -16.77 -14.87 -17.24
N VAL A 458 -15.77 -14.18 -17.80
CA VAL A 458 -14.64 -14.81 -18.52
C VAL A 458 -13.33 -14.80 -17.73
N GLY A 459 -13.29 -14.16 -16.55
CA GLY A 459 -12.12 -14.17 -15.68
C GLY A 459 -12.08 -13.02 -14.67
N GLN A 460 -10.88 -12.69 -14.19
CA GLN A 460 -10.67 -11.53 -13.33
C GLN A 460 -9.31 -10.89 -13.58
N ILE A 461 -9.26 -9.57 -13.46
CA ILE A 461 -8.03 -8.78 -13.42
C ILE A 461 -7.81 -8.38 -11.97
N VAL A 462 -6.66 -8.74 -11.40
CA VAL A 462 -6.31 -8.41 -10.01
C VAL A 462 -5.23 -7.34 -10.02
N TYR A 463 -5.49 -6.26 -9.29
CA TYR A 463 -4.55 -5.18 -8.96
C TYR A 463 -4.13 -5.36 -7.51
N SER A 464 -2.82 -5.50 -7.25
CA SER A 464 -2.26 -5.80 -5.92
C SER A 464 -0.95 -5.09 -5.69
#